data_AF-A0A9X6KG44-F1
#
_entry.id   AF-A0A9X6KG44-F1
#
_cell.length_a   1.000
_cell.length_b   1.000
_cell.length_c   1.000
_cell.angle_alpha   90.00
_cell.angle_beta   90.00
_cell.angle_gamma   90.00
#
_symmetry.space_group_name_H-M   'P 1'
#
loop_
_entity.id
_entity.type
_entity.pdbx_description
1 polymer ?
#
loop_
_entity_poly.entity_id
_entity_poly.type
_entity_poly.pdbx_seq_one_letter_code
_entity_poly.pdbx_strand_id
1 'polypeptide(L)'
;MGKYVPLKFLFNEELAEKMADSICKHDPTFSKRNFVSSVTCKVENLELKQRIEVIADELHNALQKDFNEAIHILLKTLGLENTTEVGTFTCMK
;
A
#
# COMPACT_ATOMS: atom_id res chain seq x y z
N MET A 1 -4.70 -22.76 15.74
CA MET A 1 -3.31 -22.28 15.91
C MET A 1 -3.07 -21.19 14.89
N GLY A 2 -2.89 -19.93 15.32
CA GLY A 2 -2.61 -18.82 14.40
C GLY A 2 -1.22 -18.99 13.80
N LYS A 3 -1.12 -19.06 12.47
CA LYS A 3 0.18 -19.09 11.78
C LYS A 3 0.90 -17.76 12.05
N TYR A 4 2.02 -17.82 12.76
CA TYR A 4 2.92 -16.67 12.90
C TYR A 4 3.61 -16.43 11.57
N VAL A 5 3.25 -15.32 10.91
CA VAL A 5 3.91 -14.86 9.68
C VAL A 5 4.76 -13.65 10.06
N PRO A 6 6.09 -13.71 9.88
CA PRO A 6 6.94 -12.54 10.11
C PRO A 6 6.48 -11.35 9.26
N LEU A 7 6.46 -10.16 9.87
CA LEU A 7 5.97 -8.92 9.25
C LEU A 7 6.56 -8.67 7.85
N LYS A 8 7.83 -9.03 7.62
CA LYS A 8 8.48 -8.92 6.31
C LYS A 8 7.77 -9.67 5.18
N PHE A 9 7.14 -10.81 5.49
CA PHE A 9 6.40 -11.60 4.51
C PHE A 9 5.00 -11.08 4.24
N LEU A 10 4.51 -10.11 5.04
CA LEU A 10 3.28 -9.39 4.72
C LEU A 10 3.50 -8.40 3.56
N PHE A 11 4.73 -7.92 3.35
CA PHE A 11 5.10 -7.06 2.22
C PHE A 11 5.56 -7.92 1.05
N ASN A 12 4.60 -8.57 0.40
CA ASN A 12 4.80 -9.50 -0.70
C ASN A 12 3.90 -9.14 -1.91
N GLU A 13 3.96 -9.98 -2.94
CA GLU A 13 3.11 -9.86 -4.14
C GLU A 13 1.62 -9.73 -3.79
N GLU A 14 1.10 -10.54 -2.87
CA GLU A 14 -0.31 -10.52 -2.50
C GLU A 14 -0.75 -9.16 -1.94
N LEU A 15 0.10 -8.51 -1.13
CA LEU A 15 -0.18 -7.16 -0.65
C LEU A 15 -0.16 -6.15 -1.80
N ALA A 16 0.82 -6.24 -2.69
CA ALA A 16 0.91 -5.37 -3.86
C ALA A 16 -0.31 -5.53 -4.77
N GLU A 17 -0.79 -6.74 -4.98
CA GLU A 17 -2.02 -7.01 -5.73
C GLU A 17 -3.24 -6.39 -5.07
N LYS A 18 -3.42 -6.57 -3.75
CA LYS A 18 -4.53 -5.98 -2.99
C LYS A 18 -4.53 -4.46 -3.06
N MET A 19 -3.36 -3.83 -2.91
CA MET A 19 -3.21 -2.38 -3.06
C MET A 19 -3.58 -1.94 -4.46
N ALA A 20 -3.03 -2.60 -5.48
CA ALA A 20 -3.28 -2.29 -6.87
C ALA A 20 -4.76 -2.43 -7.27
N ASP A 21 -5.45 -3.46 -6.79
CA ASP A 21 -6.90 -3.62 -7.00
C ASP A 21 -7.69 -2.46 -6.40
N SER A 22 -7.34 -2.03 -5.19
CA SER A 22 -8.01 -0.91 -4.52
C SER A 22 -7.80 0.40 -5.29
N ILE A 23 -6.56 0.66 -5.74
CA ILE A 23 -6.20 1.86 -6.52
C ILE A 23 -6.91 1.84 -7.88
N CYS A 24 -6.91 0.70 -8.59
CA CYS A 24 -7.51 0.55 -9.91
C CYS A 24 -9.01 0.88 -9.93
N LYS A 25 -9.73 0.65 -8.83
CA LYS A 25 -11.15 1.04 -8.69
C LYS A 25 -11.35 2.56 -8.74
N HIS A 26 -10.35 3.33 -8.33
CA HIS A 26 -10.41 4.79 -8.28
C HIS A 26 -9.61 5.48 -9.39
N ASP A 27 -8.62 4.78 -9.97
CA ASP A 27 -7.80 5.24 -11.09
C ASP A 27 -7.63 4.09 -12.11
N PRO A 28 -8.49 4.00 -13.14
CA PRO A 28 -8.41 2.94 -14.15
C PRO A 28 -7.18 3.06 -15.06
N THR A 29 -6.49 4.22 -15.04
CA THR A 29 -5.21 4.42 -15.73
C THR A 29 -4.04 3.73 -15.02
N PHE A 30 -4.23 3.32 -13.76
CA PHE A 30 -3.22 2.67 -12.96
C PHE A 30 -2.84 1.30 -13.53
N SER A 31 -1.57 1.14 -13.87
CA SER A 31 -1.05 -0.11 -14.43
C SER A 31 -0.75 -1.14 -13.35
N LYS A 32 -1.80 -1.81 -12.83
CA LYS A 32 -1.70 -2.89 -11.82
C LYS A 32 -0.59 -3.89 -12.13
N ARG A 33 -0.54 -4.37 -13.38
CA ARG A 33 0.44 -5.39 -13.81
C ARG A 33 1.88 -4.93 -13.65
N ASN A 34 2.18 -3.69 -14.02
CA ASN A 34 3.52 -3.13 -13.94
C ASN A 34 3.93 -2.92 -12.49
N PHE A 35 3.04 -2.36 -11.67
CA PHE A 35 3.28 -2.17 -10.24
C PHE A 35 3.58 -3.49 -9.53
N VAL A 36 2.70 -4.48 -9.67
CA VAL A 36 2.86 -5.79 -9.00
C VAL A 36 4.15 -6.48 -9.46
N SER A 37 4.42 -6.52 -10.77
CA SER A 37 5.62 -7.17 -11.30
C SER A 37 6.91 -6.50 -10.81
N SER A 38 6.90 -5.17 -10.69
CA SER A 38 8.07 -4.40 -10.24
C SER A 38 8.32 -4.60 -8.74
N VAL A 39 7.27 -4.57 -7.91
CA VAL A 39 7.36 -4.84 -6.47
C VAL A 39 7.85 -6.27 -6.23
N THR A 40 7.06 -7.28 -6.64
CA THR A 40 7.54 -8.48 -7.38
C THR A 40 9.03 -8.79 -7.33
N CYS A 41 9.66 -8.37 -8.41
CA CYS A 41 11.06 -8.57 -8.72
C CYS A 41 12.01 -7.93 -7.69
N LYS A 42 11.63 -6.78 -7.11
CA LYS A 42 12.50 -6.02 -6.22
C LYS A 42 12.50 -6.54 -4.77
N VAL A 43 11.38 -7.04 -4.26
CA VAL A 43 11.24 -7.39 -2.83
C VAL A 43 11.82 -8.76 -2.44
N GLU A 44 12.10 -9.64 -3.40
CA GLU A 44 12.48 -11.05 -3.17
C GLU A 44 13.61 -11.23 -2.15
N ASN A 45 14.68 -10.41 -2.27
CA ASN A 45 15.87 -10.50 -1.43
C ASN A 45 16.06 -9.32 -0.46
N LEU A 46 15.01 -8.50 -0.26
CA LEU A 46 15.10 -7.29 0.56
C LEU A 46 14.61 -7.49 1.99
N GLU A 47 15.20 -6.73 2.91
CA GLU A 47 14.75 -6.62 4.30
C GLU A 47 13.47 -5.78 4.41
N LEU A 48 12.77 -5.91 5.55
CA LEU A 48 11.47 -5.27 5.78
C LEU A 48 11.42 -3.79 5.38
N LYS A 49 12.40 -3.00 5.86
CA LYS A 49 12.45 -1.55 5.60
C LYS A 49 12.59 -1.25 4.10
N GLN A 50 13.45 -2.01 3.42
CA GLN A 50 13.70 -1.85 1.99
C GLN A 50 12.49 -2.27 1.16
N ARG A 51 11.74 -3.30 1.59
CA ARG A 51 10.48 -3.68 0.93
C ARG A 51 9.44 -2.56 0.99
N ILE A 52 9.32 -1.89 2.15
CA ILE A 52 8.39 -0.76 2.33
C ILE A 52 8.78 0.39 1.40
N GLU A 53 10.08 0.71 1.34
CA GLU A 53 10.62 1.77 0.49
C GLU A 53 10.37 1.48 -0.99
N VAL A 54 10.65 0.25 -1.44
CA VAL A 54 10.33 -0.20 -2.82
C VAL A 54 8.84 -0.05 -3.13
N ILE A 55 7.95 -0.46 -2.23
CA ILE A 55 6.51 -0.33 -2.47
C ILE A 55 6.11 1.14 -2.61
N ALA A 56 6.66 2.03 -1.77
CA ALA A 56 6.39 3.47 -1.84
C ALA A 56 6.92 4.09 -3.14
N ASP A 57 8.14 3.76 -3.54
CA ASP A 57 8.74 4.23 -4.79
C ASP A 57 7.95 3.73 -6.01
N GLU A 58 7.60 2.44 -6.04
CA GLU A 58 6.80 1.87 -7.13
C GLU A 58 5.39 2.46 -7.19
N LEU A 59 4.80 2.80 -6.04
CA LEU A 59 3.50 3.46 -5.99
C LEU A 59 3.58 4.85 -6.61
N HIS A 60 4.62 5.61 -6.26
CA HIS A 60 4.88 6.94 -6.84
C HIS A 60 5.11 6.85 -8.35
N ASN A 61 5.97 5.90 -8.77
CA ASN A 61 6.29 5.65 -10.17
C ASN A 61 5.08 5.16 -10.98
N ALA A 62 4.17 4.39 -10.38
CA ALA A 62 3.01 3.83 -11.07
C ALA A 62 1.84 4.82 -11.17
N LEU A 63 1.70 5.73 -10.19
CA LEU A 63 0.67 6.77 -10.25
C LEU A 63 1.01 7.86 -11.27
N GLN A 64 2.29 8.20 -11.46
CA GLN A 64 2.77 9.23 -12.40
C GLN A 64 1.97 10.55 -12.35
N LYS A 65 1.51 10.93 -11.16
CA LYS A 65 0.64 12.08 -10.93
C LYS A 65 1.29 13.05 -9.95
N ASP A 66 0.80 14.29 -9.97
CA ASP A 66 1.12 15.26 -8.93
C ASP A 66 0.72 14.73 -7.55
N PHE A 67 1.50 15.12 -6.53
CA PHE A 67 1.29 14.67 -5.15
C PHE A 67 -0.16 14.86 -4.67
N ASN A 68 -0.79 15.99 -5.02
CA ASN A 68 -2.17 16.31 -4.65
C ASN A 68 -3.22 15.39 -5.29
N GLU A 69 -2.96 14.90 -6.50
CA GLU A 69 -3.85 13.95 -7.16
C GLU A 69 -3.62 12.54 -6.63
N ALA A 70 -2.35 12.15 -6.49
CA ALA A 70 -1.96 10.86 -5.94
C ALA A 70 -2.53 10.65 -4.52
N ILE A 71 -2.38 11.63 -3.63
CA ILE A 71 -2.88 11.53 -2.25
C ILE A 71 -4.41 11.42 -2.21
N HIS A 72 -5.13 12.11 -3.10
CA HIS A 72 -6.58 12.00 -3.19
C HIS A 72 -7.04 10.60 -3.59
N ILE A 73 -6.32 9.95 -4.51
CA ILE A 73 -6.60 8.56 -4.89
C ILE A 73 -6.31 7.63 -3.71
N LEU A 74 -5.17 7.80 -3.05
CA LEU A 74 -4.77 6.97 -1.91
C LEU A 74 -5.74 7.10 -0.73
N LEU A 75 -6.19 8.31 -0.41
CA LEU A 75 -7.20 8.52 0.64
C LEU A 75 -8.49 7.78 0.35
N LYS A 76 -8.93 7.70 -0.92
CA LYS A 76 -10.11 6.93 -1.30
C LYS A 76 -9.93 5.42 -1.09
N THR A 77 -8.71 4.90 -1.22
CA THR A 77 -8.41 3.48 -1.00
C THR A 77 -8.48 3.06 0.47
N LEU A 78 -8.37 4.01 1.42
CA LEU A 78 -8.43 3.75 2.86
C LEU A 78 -9.87 3.48 3.36
N GLY A 79 -10.88 3.73 2.51
CA GLY A 79 -12.29 3.53 2.87
C GLY A 79 -12.89 4.72 3.62
N LEU A 80 -14.07 4.50 4.21
CA LEU A 80 -14.74 5.53 5.01
C LEU A 80 -13.94 5.81 6.28
N GLU A 81 -13.89 7.06 6.69
CA GLU A 81 -13.38 7.42 8.02
C GLU A 81 -14.13 6.60 9.08
N ASN A 82 -13.39 5.92 9.95
CA ASN A 82 -13.99 5.08 10.98
C ASN A 82 -14.58 5.97 12.08
N THR A 83 -15.82 6.40 11.90
CA THR A 83 -16.54 7.30 12.82
C THR A 83 -16.97 6.62 14.12
N THR A 84 -16.73 5.31 14.25
CA THR A 84 -17.16 4.47 15.38
C THR A 84 -16.09 4.29 16.46
N GLU A 85 -14.84 4.65 16.18
CA GLU A 85 -13.73 4.43 17.11
C GLU A 85 -13.42 5.73 17.86
N VAL A 86 -14.12 5.95 18.98
CA VAL A 86 -13.72 6.94 19.98
C VAL A 86 -12.38 6.53 20.61
N GLY A 87 -11.31 7.03 19.99
CA GLY A 87 -9.96 7.27 20.49
C GLY A 87 -9.42 6.40 21.63
N THR A 88 -8.56 5.44 21.30
CA THR A 88 -7.51 4.96 22.24
C THR A 88 -6.31 5.92 22.32
N PHE A 89 -6.39 7.08 21.66
CA PHE A 89 -5.38 8.14 21.70
C PHE A 89 -5.90 9.36 22.46
N THR A 90 -6.42 9.18 23.67
CA THR A 90 -6.51 10.33 24.59
C THR A 90 -5.14 10.52 25.22
N CYS A 91 -4.42 11.56 24.79
CA CYS A 91 -3.22 12.05 25.46
C CYS A 91 -3.58 12.30 26.93
N MET A 92 -3.07 11.45 27.84
CA MET A 92 -3.07 11.75 29.26
C MET A 92 -2.30 13.07 29.45
N LYS A 93 -3.03 14.05 29.94
CA LYS A 93 -2.56 15.40 30.28
C LYS A 93 -1.94 15.40 31.67
#